data_AF-A0A2R2V089-F1
#
_entry.id   AF-A0A2R2V089-F1
#
_cell.length_a   1.000
_cell.length_b   1.000
_cell.length_c   1.000
_cell.angle_alpha   90.00
_cell.angle_beta   90.00
_cell.angle_gamma   90.00
#
_symmetry.space_group_name_H-M   'P 1'
#
loop_
_entity.id
_entity.type
_entity.pdbx_description
1 polymer ?
#
loop_
_entity_poly.entity_id
_entity_poly.type
_entity_poly.pdbx_seq_one_letter_code
_entity_poly.pdbx_strand_id
1 'polypeptide(L)'
;MAIHLYKTSTPSTRNGTVNSQVKSNPRNNLIYGQHHCGKGRNARGIITARHRGGGHKRLYRKIDFRRNEKDIYGRIVTIEYDPNRNAYICLIHYGDGEKRYILHPRGAIIGDTIVSGTEVPIKMGNALPLSGVLIDQKEESTSTDMPLGTAIHNIEITLGKGGQLVRAAGAVAKLIAKEGKSATLK
;
A
#
# COMPACT_ATOMS: atom_id res chain seq x y z
N MET A 1 8.65 10.62 5.11
CA MET A 1 9.96 10.44 4.44
C MET A 1 10.83 11.62 4.82
N ALA A 2 12.04 11.39 5.34
CA ALA A 2 12.99 12.46 5.57
C ALA A 2 13.84 12.66 4.29
N ILE A 3 14.00 13.91 3.89
CA ILE A 3 14.80 14.32 2.72
C ILE A 3 16.20 14.66 3.21
N HIS A 4 17.21 14.04 2.62
CA HIS A 4 18.61 14.38 2.82
C HIS A 4 19.11 15.24 1.66
N LEU A 5 19.76 16.35 2.02
CA LEU A 5 20.43 17.24 1.07
C LEU A 5 21.87 16.76 0.87
N TYR A 6 22.33 16.74 -0.38
CA TYR A 6 23.73 16.47 -0.66
C TYR A 6 24.61 17.67 -0.25
N LYS A 7 25.88 17.39 0.05
CA LYS A 7 26.90 18.45 0.13
C LYS A 7 27.11 19.04 -1.27
N THR A 8 27.30 20.35 -1.34
CA THR A 8 27.44 21.13 -2.59
C THR A 8 28.83 20.99 -3.22
N SER A 9 29.30 19.76 -3.42
CA SER A 9 30.65 19.46 -3.90
C SER A 9 30.78 19.52 -5.43
N THR A 10 29.69 19.32 -6.17
CA THR A 10 29.66 19.40 -7.65
C THR A 10 28.44 20.19 -8.12
N PRO A 11 28.45 20.77 -9.36
CA PRO A 11 27.28 21.48 -9.88
C PRO A 11 26.00 20.64 -9.90
N SER A 12 26.13 19.33 -10.17
CA SER A 12 25.00 18.39 -10.20
C SER A 12 24.42 18.07 -8.82
N THR A 13 25.25 18.09 -7.77
CA THR A 13 24.83 17.78 -6.39
C THR A 13 24.32 19.00 -5.63
N ARG A 14 24.55 20.22 -6.14
CA ARG A 14 24.15 21.48 -5.49
C ARG A 14 22.67 21.54 -5.11
N ASN A 15 21.81 21.07 -6.01
CA ASN A 15 20.36 21.01 -5.80
C ASN A 15 19.87 19.55 -5.61
N GLY A 16 20.80 18.62 -5.44
CA GLY A 16 20.49 17.20 -5.35
C GLY A 16 19.93 16.85 -3.98
N THR A 17 18.81 16.13 -3.98
CA THR A 17 18.17 15.61 -2.77
C THR A 17 17.91 14.12 -2.91
N VAL A 18 17.98 13.39 -1.80
CA VAL A 18 17.67 11.97 -1.75
C VAL A 18 16.81 11.63 -0.55
N ASN A 19 15.97 10.62 -0.72
CA ASN A 19 15.23 10.05 0.39
C ASN A 19 16.14 9.17 1.24
N SER A 20 15.90 9.20 2.55
CA SER A 20 16.48 8.23 3.49
C SER A 20 16.21 6.79 3.03
N GLN A 21 17.26 6.04 2.76
CA GLN A 21 17.16 4.64 2.31
C GLN A 21 16.91 3.73 3.50
N VAL A 22 15.80 3.00 3.45
CA VAL A 22 15.56 1.86 4.34
C VAL A 22 16.32 0.65 3.77
N LYS A 23 17.06 -0.07 4.61
CA LYS A 23 17.82 -1.27 4.20
C LYS A 23 16.87 -2.28 3.54
N SER A 24 17.18 -2.70 2.31
CA SER A 24 16.42 -3.73 1.60
C SER A 24 17.13 -5.07 1.69
N ASN A 25 16.50 -6.07 2.32
CA ASN A 25 16.85 -7.48 2.13
C ASN A 25 15.68 -8.18 1.44
N PRO A 26 15.59 -8.07 0.09
CA PRO A 26 14.49 -8.66 -0.67
C PRO A 26 14.50 -10.19 -0.51
N ARG A 27 13.34 -10.77 -0.18
CA ARG A 27 13.16 -12.23 -0.07
C ARG A 27 12.64 -12.84 -1.37
N ASN A 28 13.25 -13.94 -1.80
CA ASN A 28 13.14 -14.47 -3.16
C ASN A 28 11.72 -14.85 -3.62
N ASN A 29 10.83 -15.30 -2.71
CA ASN A 29 9.57 -15.92 -3.12
C ASN A 29 8.43 -14.94 -3.48
N LEU A 30 8.57 -13.64 -3.18
CA LEU A 30 7.56 -12.60 -3.46
C LEU A 30 7.96 -11.66 -4.60
N ILE A 31 9.02 -12.03 -5.31
CA ILE A 31 9.68 -11.21 -6.30
C ILE A 31 9.59 -11.92 -7.64
N TYR A 32 9.14 -11.19 -8.65
CA TYR A 32 8.99 -11.71 -10.01
C TYR A 32 9.87 -10.91 -10.95
N GLY A 33 10.43 -11.60 -11.94
CA GLY A 33 11.03 -10.94 -13.10
C GLY A 33 9.96 -10.06 -13.73
N GLN A 34 10.14 -8.74 -13.66
CA GLN A 34 9.19 -7.83 -14.29
C GLN A 34 9.33 -8.02 -15.79
N HIS A 35 8.43 -8.80 -16.40
CA HIS A 35 8.35 -8.92 -17.84
C HIS A 35 8.12 -7.51 -18.39
N HIS A 36 9.11 -7.08 -19.16
CA HIS A 36 9.22 -5.79 -19.82
C HIS A 36 7.85 -5.17 -20.08
N CYS A 37 7.51 -4.08 -19.38
CA CYS A 37 6.65 -3.10 -20.01
C CYS A 37 7.35 -2.74 -21.33
N GLY A 38 6.62 -2.56 -22.43
CA GLY A 38 7.20 -2.37 -23.78
C GLY A 38 8.07 -1.12 -23.94
N LYS A 39 8.53 -0.49 -22.84
CA LYS A 39 9.29 0.76 -22.78
C LYS A 39 8.59 1.84 -23.61
N GLY A 40 7.26 1.90 -23.50
CA GLY A 40 6.43 2.83 -24.26
C GLY A 40 5.91 2.31 -25.61
N ARG A 41 6.21 1.06 -25.98
CA ARG A 41 5.66 0.40 -27.17
C ARG A 41 4.48 -0.51 -26.84
N ASN A 42 3.54 -0.62 -27.77
CA ASN A 42 2.42 -1.58 -27.72
C ASN A 42 2.84 -2.95 -28.29
N ALA A 43 1.90 -3.90 -28.35
CA ALA A 43 2.13 -5.26 -28.88
C ALA A 43 2.59 -5.30 -30.36
N ARG A 44 2.35 -4.22 -31.14
CA ARG A 44 2.80 -4.08 -32.53
C ARG A 44 4.21 -3.47 -32.64
N GLY A 45 4.86 -3.15 -31.52
CA GLY A 45 6.16 -2.47 -31.50
C GLY A 45 6.09 -0.95 -31.73
N ILE A 46 4.90 -0.37 -31.84
CA ILE A 46 4.70 1.06 -32.09
C ILE A 46 4.79 1.83 -30.77
N ILE A 47 5.53 2.94 -30.77
CA ILE A 47 5.63 3.85 -29.61
C ILE A 47 4.27 4.53 -29.41
N THR A 48 3.58 4.16 -28.33
CA THR A 48 2.31 4.79 -27.90
C THR A 48 2.52 5.74 -26.73
N ALA A 49 3.57 5.53 -25.93
CA ALA A 49 3.97 6.42 -24.84
C ALA A 49 5.42 6.88 -25.04
N ARG A 50 5.60 8.18 -25.29
CA ARG A 50 6.91 8.81 -25.48
C ARG A 50 7.68 8.91 -24.15
N HIS A 51 8.99 9.19 -24.24
CA HIS A 51 9.90 9.40 -23.11
C HIS A 51 9.98 8.22 -22.11
N ARG A 52 9.80 6.99 -22.61
CA ARG A 52 9.99 5.76 -21.82
C ARG A 52 11.11 4.91 -22.44
N GLY A 53 12.05 4.46 -21.61
CA GLY A 53 13.22 3.70 -22.03
C GLY A 53 14.42 3.93 -21.11
N GLY A 54 15.48 3.11 -21.23
CA GLY A 54 16.79 3.36 -20.60
C GLY A 54 16.91 3.21 -19.07
N GLY A 55 15.84 2.93 -18.33
CA GLY A 55 15.88 2.81 -16.86
C GLY A 55 16.61 1.56 -16.34
N HIS A 56 17.09 1.63 -15.09
CA HIS A 56 17.68 0.51 -14.35
C HIS A 56 16.73 -0.69 -14.26
N LYS A 57 17.26 -1.92 -14.29
CA LYS A 57 16.48 -3.16 -14.17
C LYS A 57 15.77 -3.20 -12.81
N ARG A 58 14.49 -3.56 -12.81
CA ARG A 58 13.66 -3.63 -11.60
C ARG A 58 13.03 -5.00 -11.52
N LEU A 59 12.87 -5.49 -10.30
CA LEU A 59 12.11 -6.69 -10.01
C LEU A 59 10.76 -6.29 -9.44
N TYR A 60 9.70 -6.98 -9.87
CA TYR A 60 8.35 -6.69 -9.40
C TYR A 60 8.10 -7.38 -8.07
N ARG A 61 7.60 -6.62 -7.09
CA ARG A 61 7.15 -7.17 -5.81
C ARG A 61 5.63 -7.32 -5.83
N LYS A 62 5.17 -8.54 -5.57
CA LYS A 62 3.74 -8.86 -5.54
C LYS A 62 3.13 -8.32 -4.24
N ILE A 63 2.30 -7.28 -4.37
CA ILE A 63 1.59 -6.66 -3.26
C ILE A 63 0.19 -7.25 -3.16
N ASP A 64 -0.24 -7.53 -1.95
CA ASP A 64 -1.62 -7.86 -1.63
C ASP A 64 -2.45 -6.56 -1.51
N PHE A 65 -3.09 -6.19 -2.62
CA PHE A 65 -4.04 -5.06 -2.63
C PHE A 65 -5.43 -5.46 -2.15
N ARG A 66 -5.73 -6.76 -2.02
CA ARG A 66 -7.07 -7.27 -1.71
C ARG A 66 -7.29 -7.50 -0.22
N ARG A 67 -6.22 -7.84 0.53
CA ARG A 67 -6.29 -8.11 1.97
C ARG A 67 -7.31 -9.21 2.28
N ASN A 68 -7.24 -10.31 1.53
CA ASN A 68 -8.24 -11.39 1.55
C ASN A 68 -8.18 -12.31 2.78
N GLU A 69 -7.05 -12.34 3.49
CA GLU A 69 -6.92 -13.11 4.73
C GLU A 69 -7.72 -12.41 5.83
N LYS A 70 -8.92 -12.94 6.09
CA LYS A 70 -9.82 -12.42 7.10
C LYS A 70 -9.50 -13.02 8.46
N ASP A 71 -9.49 -12.19 9.49
CA ASP A 71 -9.39 -12.53 10.91
C ASP A 71 -8.09 -13.27 11.30
N ILE A 72 -7.08 -13.23 10.42
CA ILE A 72 -5.72 -13.73 10.69
C ILE A 72 -4.83 -12.55 11.02
N TYR A 73 -4.25 -12.57 12.22
CA TYR A 73 -3.29 -11.57 12.65
C TYR A 73 -1.94 -11.79 11.94
N GLY A 74 -1.38 -10.69 11.44
CA GLY A 74 -0.04 -10.66 10.87
C GLY A 74 0.82 -9.58 11.53
N ARG A 75 2.12 -9.85 11.63
CA ARG A 75 3.11 -8.92 12.21
C ARG A 75 3.96 -8.29 11.11
N ILE A 76 4.18 -6.98 11.18
CA ILE A 76 5.12 -6.29 10.30
C ILE A 76 6.55 -6.68 10.66
N VAL A 77 7.27 -7.29 9.72
CA VAL A 77 8.64 -7.75 9.92
C VAL A 77 9.66 -6.78 9.36
N THR A 78 9.39 -6.22 8.17
CA THR A 78 10.27 -5.24 7.53
C THR A 78 9.46 -4.16 6.83
N ILE A 79 10.08 -2.99 6.70
CA ILE A 79 9.64 -1.91 5.81
C ILE A 79 10.69 -1.82 4.71
N GLU A 80 10.29 -1.83 3.45
CA GLU A 80 11.20 -1.93 2.31
C GLU A 80 10.92 -0.88 1.24
N TYR A 81 11.98 -0.48 0.54
CA TYR A 81 11.90 0.31 -0.68
C TYR A 81 11.45 -0.54 -1.88
N ASP A 82 10.50 -0.04 -2.66
CA ASP A 82 10.03 -0.67 -3.90
C ASP A 82 10.24 0.22 -5.13
N PRO A 83 11.07 -0.18 -6.12
CA PRO A 83 11.35 0.63 -7.28
C PRO A 83 10.18 0.70 -8.29
N ASN A 84 9.10 -0.06 -8.09
CA ASN A 84 7.95 -0.08 -8.99
C ASN A 84 6.87 0.94 -8.62
N ARG A 85 7.01 1.62 -7.48
CA ARG A 85 6.04 2.59 -6.97
C ARG A 85 6.72 3.63 -6.09
N ASN A 86 5.99 4.67 -5.73
CA ASN A 86 6.54 5.72 -4.87
C ASN A 86 6.42 5.38 -3.38
N ALA A 87 5.43 4.58 -2.98
CA ALA A 87 5.21 4.19 -1.58
C ALA A 87 6.17 3.08 -1.12
N TYR A 88 6.57 3.11 0.15
CA TYR A 88 7.21 1.97 0.81
C TYR A 88 6.21 0.82 0.96
N ILE A 89 6.74 -0.37 1.21
CA ILE A 89 5.95 -1.58 1.43
C ILE A 89 6.36 -2.22 2.75
N CYS A 90 5.42 -2.93 3.37
CA CYS A 90 5.67 -3.72 4.57
C CYS A 90 5.61 -5.20 4.23
N LEU A 91 6.58 -5.98 4.72
CA LEU A 91 6.47 -7.43 4.75
C LEU A 91 5.71 -7.85 6.00
N ILE A 92 4.62 -8.58 5.80
CA ILE A 92 3.82 -9.15 6.88
C ILE A 92 4.10 -10.65 6.96
N HIS A 93 4.23 -11.16 8.18
CA HIS A 93 4.13 -12.57 8.49
C HIS A 93 2.81 -12.84 9.20
N TYR A 94 1.96 -13.65 8.60
CA TYR A 94 0.69 -14.06 9.18
C TYR A 94 0.86 -15.27 10.09
N GLY A 95 -0.11 -15.47 11.00
CA GLY A 95 -0.10 -16.59 11.94
C GLY A 95 -0.19 -17.97 11.28
N ASP A 96 -0.73 -18.04 10.07
CA ASP A 96 -0.78 -19.24 9.22
C ASP A 96 0.56 -19.58 8.52
N GLY A 97 1.57 -18.71 8.66
CA GLY A 97 2.88 -18.84 8.03
C GLY A 97 2.99 -18.16 6.66
N GLU A 98 1.90 -17.62 6.11
CA GLU A 98 1.94 -16.86 4.86
C GLU A 98 2.71 -15.54 5.03
N LYS A 99 3.34 -15.13 3.94
CA LYS A 99 4.10 -13.88 3.86
C LYS A 99 3.59 -13.05 2.72
N ARG A 100 3.20 -11.82 2.99
CA ARG A 100 2.67 -10.90 1.96
C ARG A 100 3.25 -9.52 2.12
N TYR A 101 3.39 -8.84 0.99
CA TYR A 101 3.68 -7.42 1.00
C TYR A 101 2.40 -6.60 0.97
N ILE A 102 2.33 -5.55 1.77
CA ILE A 102 1.31 -4.50 1.66
C ILE A 102 1.94 -3.14 1.42
N LEU A 103 1.12 -2.15 1.05
CA LEU A 103 1.56 -0.76 1.11
C LEU A 103 1.83 -0.39 2.57
N HIS A 104 2.91 0.36 2.81
CA HIS A 104 3.25 0.84 4.14
C HIS A 104 2.27 1.93 4.57
N PRO A 105 1.41 1.69 5.56
CA PRO A 105 0.55 2.74 6.10
C PRO A 105 1.41 3.73 6.89
N ARG A 106 1.02 5.00 6.88
CA ARG A 106 1.73 6.04 7.64
C ARG A 106 1.76 5.63 9.12
N GLY A 107 2.90 5.81 9.78
CA GLY A 107 3.01 5.63 11.24
C GLY A 107 3.09 4.18 11.74
N ALA A 108 2.91 3.18 10.87
CA ALA A 108 3.19 1.80 11.28
C ALA A 108 4.69 1.59 11.49
N ILE A 109 5.03 0.78 12.48
CA ILE A 109 6.40 0.42 12.81
C ILE A 109 6.62 -1.08 12.70
N ILE A 110 7.90 -1.48 12.61
CA ILE A 110 8.25 -2.89 12.64
C ILE A 110 7.80 -3.47 13.97
N GLY A 111 7.07 -4.58 13.91
CA GLY A 111 6.52 -5.27 15.06
C GLY A 111 5.03 -5.05 15.27
N ASP A 112 4.41 -4.06 14.62
CA ASP A 112 2.97 -3.84 14.71
C ASP A 112 2.18 -5.03 14.17
N THR A 113 1.03 -5.28 14.80
CA THR A 113 0.04 -6.25 14.37
C THR A 113 -0.97 -5.60 13.44
N ILE A 114 -1.26 -6.29 12.34
CA ILE A 114 -2.24 -5.91 11.33
C ILE A 114 -3.20 -7.09 11.15
N VAL A 115 -4.48 -6.78 11.02
CA VAL A 115 -5.53 -7.76 10.69
C VAL A 115 -6.48 -7.16 9.65
N SER A 116 -7.09 -8.03 8.85
CA SER A 116 -8.15 -7.68 7.90
C SER A 116 -9.41 -8.42 8.29
N GLY A 117 -10.58 -7.81 8.24
CA GLY A 117 -11.81 -8.46 8.66
C GLY A 117 -12.98 -7.50 8.78
N THR A 118 -14.15 -8.03 9.07
CA THR A 118 -15.36 -7.23 9.33
C THR A 118 -15.37 -6.70 10.76
N GLU A 119 -14.98 -7.52 11.73
CA GLU A 119 -15.03 -7.21 13.17
C GLU A 119 -13.63 -6.89 13.72
N VAL A 120 -12.95 -5.98 13.04
CA VAL A 120 -11.56 -5.62 13.34
C VAL A 120 -11.51 -4.25 14.05
N PRO A 121 -10.57 -4.01 14.96
CA PRO A 121 -10.38 -2.67 15.51
C PRO A 121 -9.92 -1.67 14.44
N ILE A 122 -10.47 -0.46 14.47
CA ILE A 122 -10.03 0.64 13.60
C ILE A 122 -8.65 1.12 14.06
N LYS A 123 -7.62 0.53 13.48
CA LYS A 123 -6.22 0.84 13.74
C LYS A 123 -5.48 1.03 12.41
N MET A 124 -4.41 1.82 12.45
CA MET A 124 -3.51 2.01 11.33
C MET A 124 -3.01 0.67 10.77
N GLY A 125 -3.19 0.48 9.46
CA GLY A 125 -2.79 -0.74 8.75
C GLY A 125 -3.87 -1.80 8.65
N ASN A 126 -4.87 -1.80 9.53
CA ASN A 126 -6.00 -2.73 9.44
C ASN A 126 -6.87 -2.40 8.23
N ALA A 127 -7.48 -3.45 7.65
CA ALA A 127 -8.36 -3.30 6.50
C ALA A 127 -9.76 -3.82 6.84
N LEU A 128 -10.75 -2.97 6.64
CA LEU A 128 -12.15 -3.22 6.94
C LEU A 128 -13.02 -2.71 5.79
N PRO A 129 -14.24 -3.25 5.61
CA PRO A 129 -15.23 -2.66 4.71
C PRO A 129 -15.58 -1.21 5.08
N LEU A 130 -15.90 -0.40 4.08
CA LEU A 130 -16.29 1.02 4.30
C LEU A 130 -17.70 1.17 4.87
N SER A 131 -18.63 0.33 4.42
CA SER A 131 -19.95 0.19 5.02
C SER A 131 -19.88 -0.86 6.12
N GLY A 132 -20.20 -0.51 7.36
CA GLY A 132 -20.44 -1.49 8.40
C GLY A 132 -21.45 -2.52 7.91
N VAL A 133 -21.20 -3.79 8.23
CA VAL A 133 -22.27 -4.78 8.19
C VAL A 133 -23.20 -4.37 9.32
N LEU A 134 -24.42 -3.95 9.01
CA LEU A 134 -25.50 -3.85 9.99
C LEU A 134 -25.75 -5.27 10.51
N ILE A 135 -25.00 -5.67 11.52
CA ILE A 135 -25.37 -6.79 12.38
C ILE A 135 -26.05 -6.12 13.55
N ASP A 136 -27.37 -6.23 13.56
CA ASP A 136 -28.18 -5.91 14.73
C ASP A 136 -27.55 -6.62 15.94
N GLN A 137 -27.16 -5.84 16.93
CA GLN A 137 -26.65 -6.26 18.24
C GLN A 137 -25.20 -6.80 18.28
N LYS A 138 -24.25 -5.97 18.78
CA LYS A 138 -23.31 -6.35 19.86
C LYS A 138 -22.36 -5.21 20.28
N GLU A 139 -22.29 -5.04 21.60
CA GLU A 139 -21.25 -4.50 22.48
C GLU A 139 -20.40 -3.27 22.08
N GLU A 140 -20.42 -2.30 23.00
CA GLU A 140 -20.04 -0.88 22.88
C GLU A 140 -18.53 -0.60 22.71
N SER A 141 -17.67 -1.62 22.68
CA SER A 141 -16.20 -1.45 22.58
C SER A 141 -15.58 -1.93 21.26
N THR A 142 -16.34 -2.56 20.37
CA THR A 142 -15.85 -3.08 19.08
C THR A 142 -16.60 -2.37 17.97
N SER A 143 -16.22 -1.13 17.66
CA SER A 143 -16.91 -0.36 16.61
C SER A 143 -16.60 -0.95 15.23
N THR A 144 -17.49 -1.83 14.75
CA THR A 144 -17.47 -2.50 13.44
C THR A 144 -17.65 -1.52 12.27
N ASP A 145 -18.11 -0.30 12.58
CA ASP A 145 -18.39 0.72 11.58
C ASP A 145 -17.32 1.82 11.56
N MET A 146 -16.68 2.01 10.40
CA MET A 146 -15.60 2.98 10.23
C MET A 146 -16.12 4.42 10.42
N PRO A 147 -15.66 5.20 11.42
CA PRO A 147 -16.28 6.49 11.71
C PRO A 147 -16.14 7.46 10.55
N LEU A 148 -17.13 8.34 10.39
CA LEU A 148 -17.02 9.42 9.43
C LEU A 148 -15.81 10.29 9.78
N GLY A 149 -15.09 10.73 8.76
CA GLY A 149 -13.89 11.52 8.87
C GLY A 149 -12.59 10.73 9.02
N THR A 150 -12.63 9.40 9.04
CA THR A 150 -11.41 8.57 9.04
C THR A 150 -10.58 8.76 7.78
N ALA A 151 -9.27 8.85 7.97
CA ALA A 151 -8.29 8.83 6.90
C ALA A 151 -8.04 7.38 6.44
N ILE A 152 -8.25 7.12 5.16
CA ILE A 152 -8.14 5.79 4.54
C ILE A 152 -7.27 5.82 3.28
N HIS A 153 -6.77 4.64 2.91
CA HIS A 153 -5.94 4.43 1.72
C HIS A 153 -6.19 3.04 1.14
N ASN A 154 -5.67 2.78 -0.06
CA ASN A 154 -5.82 1.51 -0.77
C ASN A 154 -7.29 1.04 -0.92
N ILE A 155 -8.11 1.91 -1.51
CA ILE A 155 -9.57 1.74 -1.54
C ILE A 155 -10.00 0.98 -2.81
N GLU A 156 -10.92 0.03 -2.64
CA GLU A 156 -11.57 -0.66 -3.74
C GLU A 156 -12.65 0.22 -4.38
N ILE A 157 -12.73 0.27 -5.71
CA ILE A 157 -13.86 0.89 -6.42
C ILE A 157 -15.02 -0.10 -6.52
N THR A 158 -14.68 -1.36 -6.77
CA THR A 158 -15.62 -2.47 -6.86
C THR A 158 -15.20 -3.54 -5.88
N LEU A 159 -16.16 -4.03 -5.11
CA LEU A 159 -15.94 -5.04 -4.07
C LEU A 159 -15.15 -6.24 -4.62
N GLY A 160 -14.05 -6.60 -3.96
CA GLY A 160 -13.21 -7.76 -4.26
C GLY A 160 -12.25 -7.59 -5.44
N LYS A 161 -12.22 -6.43 -6.10
CA LYS A 161 -11.24 -6.15 -7.18
C LYS A 161 -9.87 -5.74 -6.65
N GLY A 162 -9.71 -5.56 -5.34
CA GLY A 162 -8.51 -5.04 -4.71
C GLY A 162 -8.44 -3.52 -4.75
N GLY A 163 -7.60 -2.95 -3.89
CA GLY A 163 -7.41 -1.51 -3.81
C GLY A 163 -6.89 -0.93 -5.13
N GLN A 164 -7.59 0.10 -5.61
CA GLN A 164 -7.32 0.79 -6.87
C GLN A 164 -7.01 2.28 -6.64
N LEU A 165 -7.73 2.91 -5.71
CA LEU A 165 -7.58 4.32 -5.38
C LEU A 165 -6.64 4.52 -4.19
N VAL A 166 -6.04 5.71 -4.11
CA VAL A 166 -5.23 6.16 -2.96
C VAL A 166 -4.09 5.20 -2.63
N ARG A 167 -3.26 4.89 -3.63
CA ARG A 167 -2.09 3.99 -3.50
C ARG A 167 -0.74 4.72 -3.54
N ALA A 168 -0.76 6.01 -3.87
CA ALA A 168 0.45 6.81 -3.98
C ALA A 168 1.01 7.17 -2.59
N ALA A 169 2.32 7.42 -2.51
CA ALA A 169 2.95 7.84 -1.26
C ALA A 169 2.32 9.14 -0.76
N GLY A 170 1.88 9.16 0.50
CA GLY A 170 1.28 10.33 1.14
C GLY A 170 -0.15 10.65 0.70
N ALA A 171 -0.71 9.92 -0.27
CA ALA A 171 -2.12 10.07 -0.64
C ALA A 171 -3.02 9.50 0.46
N VAL A 172 -4.09 10.22 0.76
CA VAL A 172 -5.10 9.86 1.75
C VAL A 172 -6.45 10.28 1.19
N ALA A 173 -7.49 9.47 1.40
CA ALA A 173 -8.87 9.91 1.27
C ALA A 173 -9.53 9.97 2.65
N LYS A 174 -10.55 10.81 2.77
CA LYS A 174 -11.36 10.94 3.97
C LYS A 174 -12.77 10.46 3.68
N LEU A 175 -13.30 9.63 4.58
CA LEU A 175 -14.69 9.20 4.54
C LEU A 175 -15.60 10.36 4.96
N ILE A 176 -16.50 10.82 4.09
CA ILE A 176 -17.37 11.97 4.36
C ILE A 176 -18.76 11.52 4.80
N ALA A 177 -19.36 10.62 4.03
CA ALA A 177 -20.73 10.19 4.24
C ALA A 177 -20.89 8.70 3.89
N LYS A 178 -21.92 8.10 4.45
CA LYS A 178 -22.37 6.74 4.14
C LYS A 178 -23.85 6.81 3.84
N GLU A 179 -24.24 6.34 2.67
CA GLU A 179 -25.62 6.36 2.19
C GLU A 179 -25.96 4.97 1.68
N GLY A 180 -26.73 4.22 2.47
CA GLY A 180 -27.08 2.83 2.18
C GLY A 180 -25.84 1.96 1.97
N LYS A 181 -25.65 1.45 0.74
CA LYS A 181 -24.51 0.59 0.36
C LYS A 181 -23.33 1.37 -0.22
N SER A 182 -23.40 2.70 -0.26
CA SER A 182 -22.41 3.58 -0.87
C SER A 182 -21.73 4.44 0.18
N ALA A 183 -20.47 4.80 -0.09
CA ALA A 183 -19.69 5.69 0.75
C ALA A 183 -19.10 6.83 -0.10
N THR A 184 -19.19 8.05 0.42
CA THR A 184 -18.67 9.26 -0.24
C THR A 184 -17.30 9.58 0.33
N LEU A 185 -16.30 9.70 -0.54
CA LEU A 185 -14.89 9.91 -0.20
C LEU A 185 -14.38 11.23 -0.80
N LYS A 186 -13.41 11.86 -0.13
CA LYS A 186 -12.69 13.05 -0.62
C LYS A 186 -11.18 12.90 -0.50
#